data_AF-A0A1V5MNI1-F1
#
_entry.id   AF-A0A1V5MNI1-F1
#
_cell.length_a   1.000
_cell.length_b   1.000
_cell.length_c   1.000
_cell.angle_alpha   90.00
_cell.angle_beta   90.00
_cell.angle_gamma   90.00
#
_symmetry.space_group_name_H-M   'P 1'
#
loop_
_entity.id
_entity.type
_entity.pdbx_description
1 polymer ?
#
loop_
_entity_poly.entity_id
_entity_poly.type
_entity_poly.pdbx_seq_one_letter_code
_entity_poly.pdbx_strand_id
1 'polypeptide(L)'
;MVKTGDRLNIGSSDLVFVEASMLHWPDSMFTYLTGKNILFSNDAFGQHYAASGLFNDEADSTEIMQEAVKYYANILTPFSRLVARKIDELKGMELPVEIIAPSHGIIWRQDPLQIVDKYYEWATGPAVQGAVIAYSTMWGATAKLAEAIAQGLNEAGADYKLFNVAVSDKSDILTQIFLSRGLLLGSSTINGLTLPTLAPLLEDIRGLKFRDKVGAAFGSYGWSGEGVAILEDNLQKANIRVIQAGIQYKYRANENELAECVAFGRSFGEKLRADS
;
A
#
# COMPACT_ATOMS: atom_id res chain seq x y z
N MET A 1 -31.39 14.69 6.87
CA MET A 1 -30.26 13.78 7.14
C MET A 1 -30.84 12.42 7.44
N VAL A 2 -30.26 11.37 6.87
CA VAL A 2 -30.59 9.97 7.13
C VAL A 2 -29.50 9.35 7.99
N LYS A 3 -29.84 8.34 8.79
CA LYS A 3 -28.94 7.58 9.66
C LYS A 3 -28.91 6.11 9.27
N THR A 4 -27.96 5.35 9.83
CA THR A 4 -27.93 3.89 9.65
C THR A 4 -29.27 3.26 10.04
N GLY A 5 -29.86 2.51 9.11
CA GLY A 5 -31.13 1.82 9.29
C GLY A 5 -32.36 2.62 8.84
N ASP A 6 -32.23 3.91 8.55
CA ASP A 6 -33.32 4.70 7.96
C ASP A 6 -33.71 4.13 6.61
N ARG A 7 -35.01 4.19 6.29
CA ARG A 7 -35.59 3.63 5.07
C ARG A 7 -36.37 4.66 4.28
N LEU A 8 -36.23 4.59 2.96
CA LEU A 8 -37.09 5.28 2.00
C LEU A 8 -37.78 4.25 1.12
N ASN A 9 -39.10 4.10 1.28
CA ASN A 9 -39.90 3.24 0.42
C ASN A 9 -40.06 3.88 -0.96
N ILE A 10 -39.79 3.11 -2.02
CA ILE A 10 -39.91 3.52 -3.42
C ILE A 10 -40.94 2.68 -4.19
N GLY A 11 -41.92 2.10 -3.47
CA GLY A 11 -42.93 1.20 -4.00
C GLY A 11 -42.67 -0.25 -3.59
N SER A 12 -42.22 -1.08 -4.55
CA SER A 12 -41.98 -2.51 -4.31
C SER A 12 -40.67 -2.82 -3.56
N SER A 13 -39.88 -1.81 -3.23
CA SER A 13 -38.58 -1.93 -2.57
C SER A 13 -38.33 -0.74 -1.66
N ASP A 14 -37.37 -0.88 -0.75
CA ASP A 14 -36.88 0.17 0.13
C ASP A 14 -35.42 0.48 -0.21
N LEU A 15 -35.03 1.74 -0.08
CA LEU A 15 -33.64 2.17 0.07
C LEU A 15 -33.32 2.22 1.56
N VAL A 16 -32.32 1.47 2.00
CA VAL A 16 -31.81 1.46 3.38
C VAL A 16 -30.48 2.18 3.41
N PHE A 17 -30.32 3.14 4.31
CA PHE A 17 -29.08 3.92 4.42
C PHE A 17 -28.16 3.33 5.50
N VAL A 18 -26.85 3.33 5.24
CA VAL A 18 -25.83 2.87 6.20
C VAL A 18 -24.71 3.91 6.25
N GLU A 19 -24.53 4.56 7.39
CA GLU A 19 -23.45 5.54 7.58
C GLU A 19 -22.09 4.85 7.51
N ALA A 20 -21.15 5.45 6.78
CA ALA A 20 -19.80 4.94 6.57
C ALA A 20 -18.76 6.05 6.79
N SER A 21 -18.91 6.82 7.86
CA SER A 21 -18.06 7.98 8.15
C SER A 21 -16.57 7.61 8.15
N MET A 22 -15.77 8.46 7.49
CA MET A 22 -14.34 8.28 7.21
C MET A 22 -14.01 7.06 6.33
N LEU A 23 -14.97 6.58 5.53
CA LEU A 23 -14.77 5.58 4.46
C LEU A 23 -15.20 6.17 3.09
N HIS A 24 -14.55 7.21 2.57
CA HIS A 24 -13.29 7.81 3.07
C HIS A 24 -13.45 9.25 3.60
N TRP A 25 -14.65 9.83 3.55
CA TRP A 25 -14.96 11.18 4.03
C TRP A 25 -15.91 11.16 5.24
N PRO A 26 -15.99 12.25 6.03
CA PRO A 26 -16.89 12.33 7.19
C PRO A 26 -18.37 12.07 6.86
N ASP A 27 -18.79 12.41 5.65
CA ASP A 27 -20.17 12.33 5.14
C ASP A 27 -20.44 11.05 4.32
N SER A 28 -19.46 10.16 4.18
CA SER A 28 -19.63 8.92 3.42
C SER A 28 -20.73 8.03 4.00
N MET A 29 -21.56 7.47 3.12
CA MET A 29 -22.60 6.50 3.43
C MET A 29 -22.83 5.53 2.26
N PHE A 30 -23.41 4.37 2.55
CA PHE A 30 -23.88 3.42 1.55
C PHE A 30 -25.41 3.44 1.47
N THR A 31 -25.92 3.05 0.30
CA THR A 31 -27.36 2.84 0.10
C THR A 31 -27.60 1.41 -0.34
N TYR A 32 -28.49 0.70 0.32
CA TYR A 32 -28.85 -0.67 0.00
C TYR A 32 -30.29 -0.74 -0.54
N LEU A 33 -30.49 -1.38 -1.67
CA LEU A 33 -31.81 -1.60 -2.27
C LEU A 33 -32.32 -2.99 -1.91
N THR A 34 -33.43 -3.04 -1.18
CA THR A 34 -34.08 -4.32 -0.81
C THR A 34 -34.73 -5.00 -2.01
N GLY A 35 -34.93 -6.32 -1.92
CA GLY A 35 -35.56 -7.13 -2.96
C GLY A 35 -34.61 -7.51 -4.08
N LYS A 36 -33.85 -6.55 -4.63
CA LYS A 36 -32.76 -6.81 -5.60
C LYS A 36 -31.38 -6.99 -4.96
N ASN A 37 -31.28 -6.73 -3.66
CA ASN A 37 -30.08 -6.97 -2.86
C ASN A 37 -28.82 -6.27 -3.42
N ILE A 38 -28.99 -4.99 -3.81
CA ILE A 38 -27.92 -4.18 -4.41
C ILE A 38 -27.35 -3.22 -3.38
N LEU A 39 -26.03 -3.25 -3.19
CA LEU A 39 -25.30 -2.26 -2.40
C LEU A 39 -24.68 -1.19 -3.31
N PHE A 40 -25.18 0.04 -3.20
CA PHE A 40 -24.53 1.22 -3.77
C PHE A 40 -23.50 1.75 -2.76
N SER A 41 -22.25 1.33 -2.94
CA SER A 41 -21.16 1.52 -1.97
C SER A 41 -20.36 2.80 -2.18
N ASN A 42 -20.66 3.57 -3.22
CA ASN A 42 -19.87 4.74 -3.61
C ASN A 42 -18.38 4.36 -3.73
N ASP A 43 -17.46 5.05 -3.07
CA ASP A 43 -16.01 4.81 -3.21
C ASP A 43 -15.56 3.44 -2.70
N ALA A 44 -16.25 2.89 -1.71
CA ALA A 44 -15.90 1.58 -1.18
C ALA A 44 -16.11 0.48 -2.24
N PHE A 45 -15.17 -0.44 -2.33
CA PHE A 45 -15.13 -1.52 -3.32
C PHE A 45 -15.00 -1.06 -4.78
N GLY A 46 -14.69 0.22 -5.01
CA GLY A 46 -14.39 0.75 -6.34
C GLY A 46 -12.95 0.53 -6.78
N GLN A 47 -12.67 0.93 -8.01
CA GLN A 47 -11.34 1.09 -8.60
C GLN A 47 -11.33 2.28 -9.57
N HIS A 48 -10.17 2.68 -10.07
CA HIS A 48 -10.07 3.63 -11.19
C HIS A 48 -9.72 2.90 -12.49
N TYR A 49 -10.65 2.09 -12.98
CA TYR A 49 -10.49 1.27 -14.17
C TYR A 49 -11.60 1.54 -15.19
N ALA A 50 -11.20 1.80 -16.43
CA ALA A 50 -12.11 2.01 -17.56
C ALA A 50 -12.04 0.79 -18.49
N ALA A 51 -13.11 0.01 -18.53
CA ALA A 51 -13.24 -1.14 -19.42
C ALA A 51 -14.39 -0.95 -20.43
N SER A 52 -14.48 -1.86 -21.40
CA SER A 52 -15.60 -1.90 -22.35
C SER A 52 -16.88 -2.48 -21.74
N GLY A 53 -16.74 -3.46 -20.85
CA GLY A 53 -17.82 -4.02 -20.05
C GLY A 53 -18.07 -3.24 -18.77
N LEU A 54 -19.31 -3.31 -18.25
CA LEU A 54 -19.68 -2.63 -17.01
C LEU A 54 -19.49 -3.53 -15.77
N PHE A 55 -19.49 -4.85 -15.99
CA PHE A 55 -19.53 -5.84 -14.92
C PHE A 55 -18.22 -6.63 -14.80
N ASN A 56 -17.94 -7.16 -13.62
CA ASN A 56 -16.66 -7.81 -13.32
C ASN A 56 -16.39 -9.09 -14.11
N ASP A 57 -17.44 -9.74 -14.63
CA ASP A 57 -17.34 -10.90 -15.53
C ASP A 57 -17.19 -10.52 -17.02
N GLU A 58 -17.19 -9.22 -17.35
CA GLU A 58 -17.07 -8.70 -18.72
C GLU A 58 -15.73 -8.00 -18.98
N ALA A 59 -14.81 -8.00 -18.00
CA ALA A 59 -13.49 -7.37 -18.10
C ALA A 59 -12.41 -8.25 -17.47
N ASP A 60 -11.14 -7.89 -17.69
CA ASP A 60 -10.03 -8.70 -17.22
C ASP A 60 -9.94 -8.67 -15.68
N SER A 61 -10.16 -9.83 -15.05
CA SER A 61 -10.14 -9.97 -13.59
C SER A 61 -8.80 -9.59 -12.95
N THR A 62 -7.69 -9.72 -13.67
CA THR A 62 -6.36 -9.34 -13.16
C THR A 62 -6.23 -7.83 -13.12
N GLU A 63 -6.60 -7.13 -14.20
CA GLU A 63 -6.59 -5.67 -14.26
C GLU A 63 -7.54 -5.06 -13.22
N ILE A 64 -8.75 -5.60 -13.09
CA ILE A 64 -9.71 -5.15 -12.06
C ILE A 64 -9.10 -5.22 -10.67
N MET A 65 -8.51 -6.36 -10.31
CA MET A 65 -7.94 -6.55 -8.97
C MET A 65 -6.67 -5.73 -8.74
N GLN A 66 -5.86 -5.50 -9.78
CA GLN A 66 -4.69 -4.61 -9.72
C GLN A 66 -5.12 -3.16 -9.42
N GLU A 67 -6.15 -2.66 -10.10
CA GLU A 67 -6.64 -1.31 -9.86
C GLU A 67 -7.39 -1.18 -8.53
N ALA A 68 -8.08 -2.24 -8.07
CA ALA A 68 -8.73 -2.25 -6.77
C ALA A 68 -7.73 -2.19 -5.61
N VAL A 69 -6.64 -2.97 -5.66
CA VAL A 69 -5.62 -2.91 -4.60
C VAL A 69 -4.86 -1.59 -4.64
N LYS A 70 -4.61 -1.03 -5.84
CA LYS A 70 -3.99 0.29 -6.00
C LYS A 70 -4.87 1.39 -5.40
N TYR A 71 -6.17 1.36 -5.66
CA TYR A 71 -7.16 2.27 -5.07
C TYR A 71 -7.14 2.16 -3.54
N TYR A 72 -7.22 0.95 -3.00
CA TYR A 72 -7.19 0.72 -1.55
C TYR A 72 -5.90 1.25 -0.91
N ALA A 73 -4.75 0.85 -1.46
CA ALA A 73 -3.43 1.18 -0.92
C ALA A 73 -3.19 2.70 -0.83
N ASN A 74 -3.64 3.45 -1.83
CA ASN A 74 -3.36 4.88 -1.94
C ASN A 74 -4.42 5.78 -1.27
N ILE A 75 -5.61 5.26 -0.97
CA ILE A 75 -6.73 6.07 -0.44
C ILE A 75 -7.19 5.57 0.93
N LEU A 76 -7.35 4.26 1.09
CA LEU A 76 -8.05 3.66 2.22
C LEU A 76 -7.12 3.13 3.32
N THR A 77 -5.82 2.98 3.05
CA THR A 77 -4.84 2.50 4.05
C THR A 77 -4.97 3.16 5.43
N PRO A 78 -5.07 4.51 5.58
CA PRO A 78 -5.23 5.16 6.88
C PRO A 78 -6.48 4.73 7.66
N PHE A 79 -7.51 4.29 6.93
CA PHE A 79 -8.84 3.97 7.45
C PHE A 79 -9.08 2.46 7.58
N SER A 80 -8.07 1.64 7.33
CA SER A 80 -8.17 0.18 7.33
C SER A 80 -8.88 -0.40 8.58
N ARG A 81 -8.64 0.14 9.77
CA ARG A 81 -9.34 -0.31 11.00
C ARG A 81 -10.85 -0.04 10.95
N LEU A 82 -11.27 1.05 10.34
CA LEU A 82 -12.68 1.40 10.14
C LEU A 82 -13.30 0.51 9.06
N VAL A 83 -12.55 0.20 8.00
CA VAL A 83 -12.98 -0.74 6.95
C VAL A 83 -13.33 -2.09 7.56
N ALA A 84 -12.41 -2.70 8.33
CA ALA A 84 -12.65 -4.00 8.96
C ALA A 84 -13.90 -3.98 9.85
N ARG A 85 -14.03 -2.98 10.73
CA ARG A 85 -15.21 -2.82 11.61
C ARG A 85 -16.51 -2.66 10.84
N LYS A 86 -16.51 -1.87 9.75
CA LYS A 86 -17.71 -1.66 8.93
C LYS A 86 -18.10 -2.93 8.18
N ILE A 87 -17.13 -3.70 7.70
CA ILE A 87 -17.40 -5.02 7.10
C ILE A 87 -17.99 -5.97 8.15
N ASP A 88 -17.44 -6.02 9.36
CA ASP A 88 -17.99 -6.84 10.45
C ASP A 88 -19.43 -6.43 10.82
N GLU A 89 -19.71 -5.12 10.88
CA GLU A 89 -21.06 -4.58 11.10
C GLU A 89 -22.03 -5.01 9.99
N LEU A 90 -21.64 -4.84 8.72
CA LEU A 90 -22.47 -5.25 7.57
C LEU A 90 -22.72 -6.76 7.54
N LYS A 91 -21.71 -7.58 7.86
CA LYS A 91 -21.86 -9.04 8.00
C LYS A 91 -22.86 -9.39 9.11
N GLY A 92 -22.83 -8.67 10.23
CA GLY A 92 -23.78 -8.84 11.35
C GLY A 92 -25.21 -8.42 11.06
N MET A 93 -25.46 -7.64 10.01
CA MET A 93 -26.82 -7.27 9.57
C MET A 93 -27.50 -8.37 8.74
N GLU A 94 -26.78 -9.43 8.36
CA GLU A 94 -27.29 -10.57 7.58
C GLU A 94 -28.01 -10.14 6.28
N LEU A 95 -27.56 -9.03 5.68
CA LEU A 95 -28.12 -8.54 4.41
C LEU A 95 -27.59 -9.39 3.25
N PRO A 96 -28.46 -10.02 2.45
CA PRO A 96 -28.02 -10.65 1.21
C PRO A 96 -27.44 -9.58 0.27
N VAL A 97 -26.34 -9.89 -0.42
CA VAL A 97 -25.73 -8.98 -1.40
C VAL A 97 -25.54 -9.73 -2.71
N GLU A 98 -26.32 -9.35 -3.72
CA GLU A 98 -26.24 -9.92 -5.06
C GLU A 98 -25.40 -9.05 -6.00
N ILE A 99 -25.36 -7.74 -5.76
CA ILE A 99 -24.58 -6.78 -6.57
C ILE A 99 -23.97 -5.71 -5.67
N ILE A 100 -22.71 -5.36 -5.91
CA ILE A 100 -22.07 -4.15 -5.36
C ILE A 100 -21.78 -3.19 -6.52
N ALA A 101 -22.39 -2.01 -6.47
CA ALA A 101 -22.27 -0.96 -7.46
C ALA A 101 -21.51 0.26 -6.87
N PRO A 102 -20.17 0.30 -7.01
CA PRO A 102 -19.37 1.44 -6.56
C PRO A 102 -19.59 2.68 -7.46
N SER A 103 -19.10 3.84 -7.03
CA SER A 103 -19.10 5.09 -7.80
C SER A 103 -18.07 5.10 -8.94
N HIS A 104 -17.09 4.19 -8.89
CA HIS A 104 -15.97 4.16 -9.82
C HIS A 104 -15.76 2.78 -10.45
N GLY A 105 -15.72 2.77 -11.79
CA GLY A 105 -15.46 1.64 -12.69
C GLY A 105 -16.50 0.52 -12.66
N ILE A 106 -16.01 -0.71 -12.53
CA ILE A 106 -16.74 -1.97 -12.66
C ILE A 106 -17.70 -2.27 -11.49
N ILE A 107 -18.89 -2.77 -11.85
CA ILE A 107 -19.91 -3.30 -10.95
C ILE A 107 -19.64 -4.79 -10.67
N TRP A 108 -19.66 -5.17 -9.39
CA TRP A 108 -19.52 -6.55 -8.97
C TRP A 108 -20.87 -7.25 -8.98
N ARG A 109 -21.13 -8.10 -9.98
CA ARG A 109 -22.35 -8.94 -10.05
C ARG A 109 -22.07 -10.43 -9.95
N GLN A 110 -20.90 -10.88 -10.42
CA GLN A 110 -20.47 -12.26 -10.26
C GLN A 110 -19.59 -12.36 -9.02
N ASP A 111 -20.01 -13.16 -8.05
CA ASP A 111 -19.32 -13.30 -6.76
C ASP A 111 -18.97 -11.92 -6.13
N PRO A 112 -19.97 -11.09 -5.79
CA PRO A 112 -19.75 -9.72 -5.32
C PRO A 112 -18.98 -9.66 -3.99
N LEU A 113 -18.99 -10.73 -3.19
CA LEU A 113 -18.29 -10.76 -1.91
C LEU A 113 -16.78 -10.92 -2.06
N GLN A 114 -16.28 -11.31 -3.25
CA GLN A 114 -14.84 -11.41 -3.51
C GLN A 114 -14.07 -10.12 -3.14
N ILE A 115 -14.62 -8.95 -3.47
CA ILE A 115 -13.98 -7.66 -3.18
C ILE A 115 -14.12 -7.29 -1.71
N VAL A 116 -15.20 -7.71 -1.06
CA VAL A 116 -15.40 -7.50 0.39
C VAL A 116 -14.37 -8.30 1.17
N ASP A 117 -14.13 -9.56 0.80
CA ASP A 117 -13.13 -10.41 1.44
C ASP A 117 -11.71 -9.88 1.19
N LYS A 118 -11.43 -9.36 -0.01
CA LYS A 118 -10.15 -8.68 -0.30
C LYS A 118 -9.95 -7.41 0.52
N TYR A 119 -10.97 -6.56 0.63
CA TYR A 119 -10.92 -5.39 1.50
C TYR A 119 -10.71 -5.78 2.97
N TYR A 120 -11.32 -6.88 3.43
CA TYR A 120 -11.12 -7.38 4.78
C TYR A 120 -9.67 -7.85 4.99
N GLU A 121 -9.13 -8.68 4.07
CA GLU A 121 -7.73 -9.11 4.05
C GLU A 121 -6.77 -7.92 4.13
N TRP A 122 -6.95 -6.93 3.24
CA TRP A 122 -6.18 -5.70 3.20
C TRP A 122 -6.31 -4.86 4.48
N ALA A 123 -7.51 -4.80 5.05
CA ALA A 123 -7.80 -4.05 6.27
C ALA A 123 -7.19 -4.68 7.53
N THR A 124 -7.12 -6.01 7.58
CA THR A 124 -6.55 -6.74 8.72
C THR A 124 -5.04 -6.92 8.62
N GLY A 125 -4.47 -6.74 7.42
CA GLY A 125 -3.03 -6.66 7.17
C GLY A 125 -2.59 -7.64 6.09
N PRO A 126 -2.03 -7.17 4.96
CA PRO A 126 -1.44 -8.06 3.97
C PRO A 126 -0.14 -8.67 4.52
N ALA A 127 -0.03 -10.00 4.42
CA ALA A 127 1.09 -10.78 4.95
C ALA A 127 1.98 -11.34 3.84
N VAL A 128 2.47 -10.50 2.92
CA VAL A 128 3.58 -10.92 2.05
C VAL A 128 4.89 -10.56 2.75
N GLN A 129 5.68 -11.60 3.03
CA GLN A 129 7.05 -11.49 3.56
C GLN A 129 8.03 -11.01 2.47
N GLY A 130 7.66 -9.94 1.77
CA GLY A 130 8.46 -9.29 0.76
C GLY A 130 8.93 -7.90 1.20
N ALA A 131 9.88 -7.34 0.46
CA ALA A 131 10.42 -6.01 0.71
C ALA A 131 10.37 -5.11 -0.54
N VAL A 132 10.08 -3.83 -0.33
CA VAL A 132 10.27 -2.80 -1.36
C VAL A 132 11.59 -2.09 -1.11
N ILE A 133 12.44 -2.04 -2.12
CA ILE A 133 13.62 -1.17 -2.16
C ILE A 133 13.27 0.04 -3.02
N ALA A 134 13.08 1.20 -2.41
CA ALA A 134 12.81 2.47 -3.09
C ALA A 134 13.98 3.42 -2.90
N TYR A 135 14.60 3.85 -3.99
CA TYR A 135 15.79 4.70 -3.92
C TYR A 135 15.79 5.82 -4.96
N SER A 136 16.66 6.79 -4.76
CA SER A 136 17.05 7.76 -5.79
C SER A 136 18.56 7.93 -5.81
N THR A 137 19.12 8.25 -6.97
CA THR A 137 20.57 8.38 -7.16
C THR A 137 20.91 9.44 -8.21
N MET A 138 22.03 10.14 -8.04
CA MET A 138 22.55 11.08 -9.05
C MET A 138 23.51 10.42 -10.05
N TRP A 139 24.41 9.57 -9.54
CA TRP A 139 25.56 9.04 -10.30
C TRP A 139 25.64 7.51 -10.31
N GLY A 140 24.53 6.84 -9.99
CA GLY A 140 24.43 5.38 -9.96
C GLY A 140 25.07 4.70 -8.74
N ALA A 141 25.72 5.46 -7.84
CA ALA A 141 26.36 4.89 -6.66
C ALA A 141 25.33 4.19 -5.74
N THR A 142 24.28 4.91 -5.32
CA THR A 142 23.17 4.34 -4.54
C THR A 142 22.44 3.22 -5.27
N ALA A 143 22.32 3.28 -6.61
CA ALA A 143 21.70 2.20 -7.39
C ALA A 143 22.47 0.88 -7.24
N LYS A 144 23.80 0.92 -7.32
CA LYS A 144 24.63 -0.27 -7.10
C LYS A 144 24.47 -0.86 -5.71
N LEU A 145 24.32 -0.02 -4.69
CA LEU A 145 24.02 -0.49 -3.33
C LEU A 145 22.64 -1.17 -3.29
N ALA A 146 21.64 -0.57 -3.93
CA ALA A 146 20.29 -1.12 -3.99
C ALA A 146 20.25 -2.49 -4.68
N GLU A 147 21.00 -2.67 -5.77
CA GLU A 147 21.16 -3.94 -6.49
C GLU A 147 21.86 -5.01 -5.64
N ALA A 148 22.92 -4.64 -4.91
CA ALA A 148 23.61 -5.57 -4.01
C ALA A 148 22.72 -5.98 -2.82
N ILE A 149 21.97 -5.04 -2.24
CA ILE A 149 20.99 -5.33 -1.19
C ILE A 149 19.89 -6.26 -1.71
N ALA A 150 19.39 -6.01 -2.93
CA ALA A 150 18.40 -6.85 -3.59
C ALA A 150 18.91 -8.29 -3.78
N GLN A 151 20.16 -8.46 -4.19
CA GLN A 151 20.80 -9.77 -4.25
C GLN A 151 20.80 -10.45 -2.88
N GLY A 152 21.14 -9.73 -1.81
CA GLY A 152 21.10 -10.26 -0.45
C GLY A 152 19.70 -10.75 -0.03
N LEU A 153 18.65 -9.98 -0.32
CA LEU A 153 17.26 -10.39 -0.05
C LEU A 153 16.90 -11.68 -0.80
N ASN A 154 17.30 -11.77 -2.07
CA ASN A 154 17.09 -12.96 -2.88
C ASN A 154 17.78 -14.21 -2.29
N GLU A 155 19.03 -14.05 -1.84
CA GLU A 155 19.79 -15.14 -1.19
C GLU A 155 19.14 -15.60 0.13
N ALA A 156 18.47 -14.69 0.85
CA ALA A 156 17.67 -15.01 2.02
C ALA A 156 16.27 -15.58 1.67
N GLY A 157 15.93 -15.73 0.38
CA GLY A 157 14.62 -16.19 -0.08
C GLY A 157 13.48 -15.24 0.28
N ALA A 158 13.75 -13.94 0.39
CA ALA A 158 12.74 -12.90 0.58
C ALA A 158 12.41 -12.25 -0.76
N ASP A 159 11.12 -12.24 -1.13
CA ASP A 159 10.66 -11.56 -2.34
C ASP A 159 10.95 -10.06 -2.25
N TYR A 160 11.28 -9.43 -3.38
CA TYR A 160 11.50 -8.00 -3.40
C TYR A 160 11.05 -7.32 -4.68
N LYS A 161 10.81 -6.00 -4.56
CA LYS A 161 10.63 -5.09 -5.69
C LYS A 161 11.63 -3.95 -5.56
N LEU A 162 12.26 -3.58 -6.67
CA LEU A 162 13.28 -2.54 -6.73
C LEU A 162 12.77 -1.38 -7.59
N PHE A 163 12.75 -0.18 -7.02
CA PHE A 163 12.26 1.04 -7.67
C PHE A 163 13.26 2.18 -7.59
N ASN A 164 13.56 2.77 -8.75
CA ASN A 164 14.14 4.11 -8.81
C ASN A 164 13.00 5.13 -8.83
N VAL A 165 12.81 5.82 -7.71
CA VAL A 165 11.70 6.76 -7.48
C VAL A 165 11.68 7.89 -8.50
N ALA A 166 12.82 8.23 -9.12
CA ALA A 166 12.88 9.29 -10.13
C ALA A 166 12.20 8.92 -11.46
N VAL A 167 11.95 7.63 -11.74
CA VAL A 167 11.43 7.13 -13.03
C VAL A 167 10.31 6.11 -12.87
N SER A 168 9.76 5.97 -11.66
CA SER A 168 8.68 5.03 -11.34
C SER A 168 7.45 5.80 -10.86
N ASP A 169 6.25 5.29 -11.15
CA ASP A 169 5.02 5.89 -10.63
C ASP A 169 4.93 5.73 -9.11
N LYS A 170 4.67 6.83 -8.42
CA LYS A 170 4.62 6.87 -6.95
C LYS A 170 3.50 5.98 -6.41
N SER A 171 2.34 5.95 -7.06
CA SER A 171 1.17 5.21 -6.60
C SER A 171 1.41 3.70 -6.73
N ASP A 172 2.15 3.27 -7.74
CA ASP A 172 2.60 1.87 -7.88
C ASP A 172 3.59 1.48 -6.78
N ILE A 173 4.56 2.35 -6.47
CA ILE A 173 5.50 2.12 -5.35
C ILE A 173 4.72 1.98 -4.04
N LEU A 174 3.80 2.91 -3.74
CA LEU A 174 2.97 2.87 -2.54
C LEU A 174 2.10 1.61 -2.46
N THR A 175 1.59 1.14 -3.60
CA THR A 175 0.87 -0.14 -3.68
C THR A 175 1.76 -1.32 -3.32
N GLN A 176 3.00 -1.35 -3.80
CA GLN A 176 3.95 -2.40 -3.42
C GLN A 176 4.38 -2.29 -1.95
N ILE A 177 4.51 -1.08 -1.40
CA ILE A 177 4.78 -0.85 0.03
C ILE A 177 3.60 -1.33 0.88
N PHE A 178 2.37 -1.09 0.43
CA PHE A 178 1.18 -1.61 1.08
C PHE A 178 1.21 -3.14 1.18
N LEU A 179 1.52 -3.82 0.07
CA LEU A 179 1.57 -5.28 -0.03
C LEU A 179 2.77 -5.92 0.70
N SER A 180 3.88 -5.21 0.81
CA SER A 180 5.14 -5.74 1.36
C SER A 180 5.32 -5.40 2.83
N ARG A 181 5.87 -6.30 3.63
CA ARG A 181 6.19 -6.01 5.04
C ARG A 181 7.45 -5.16 5.20
N GLY A 182 8.45 -5.36 4.34
CA GLY A 182 9.73 -4.65 4.38
C GLY A 182 9.77 -3.40 3.50
N LEU A 183 10.44 -2.35 3.98
CA LEU A 183 10.76 -1.15 3.20
C LEU A 183 12.22 -0.73 3.41
N LEU A 184 13.00 -0.72 2.34
CA LEU A 184 14.36 -0.19 2.33
C LEU A 184 14.41 1.10 1.52
N LEU A 185 14.85 2.18 2.15
CA LEU A 185 14.93 3.50 1.52
C LEU A 185 16.38 3.88 1.20
N GLY A 186 16.62 4.31 -0.04
CA GLY A 186 17.95 4.64 -0.54
C GLY A 186 18.09 6.08 -1.03
N SER A 187 19.12 6.80 -0.60
CA SER A 187 19.42 8.12 -1.19
C SER A 187 20.91 8.44 -1.24
N SER A 188 21.32 9.24 -2.22
CA SER A 188 22.58 9.97 -2.12
C SER A 188 22.39 11.26 -1.30
N THR A 189 23.40 11.65 -0.53
CA THR A 189 23.37 12.93 0.20
C THR A 189 23.62 14.10 -0.76
N ILE A 190 22.71 15.09 -0.77
CA ILE A 190 22.82 16.35 -1.50
C ILE A 190 22.54 17.52 -0.55
N ASN A 191 23.46 18.48 -0.44
CA ASN A 191 23.32 19.68 0.40
C ASN A 191 22.92 19.39 1.87
N GLY A 192 23.44 18.30 2.45
CA GLY A 192 23.11 17.86 3.82
C GLY A 192 21.72 17.22 3.96
N LEU A 193 21.06 16.89 2.84
CA LEU A 193 19.72 16.31 2.77
C LEU A 193 19.70 15.07 1.86
N THR A 194 18.55 14.40 1.80
CA THR A 194 18.24 13.38 0.78
C THR A 194 17.90 14.02 -0.57
N LEU A 195 17.92 13.23 -1.64
CA LEU A 195 17.46 13.72 -2.95
C LEU A 195 15.98 14.17 -2.93
N PRO A 196 15.65 15.34 -3.48
CA PRO A 196 14.29 15.88 -3.48
C PRO A 196 13.23 14.97 -4.12
N THR A 197 13.63 14.11 -5.06
CA THR A 197 12.72 13.15 -5.72
C THR A 197 12.07 12.17 -4.73
N LEU A 198 12.67 11.95 -3.56
CA LEU A 198 12.09 11.09 -2.52
C LEU A 198 11.04 11.81 -1.68
N ALA A 199 11.07 13.15 -1.61
CA ALA A 199 10.21 13.89 -0.68
C ALA A 199 8.71 13.57 -0.84
N PRO A 200 8.13 13.51 -2.06
CA PRO A 200 6.71 13.17 -2.21
C PRO A 200 6.37 11.77 -1.68
N LEU A 201 7.25 10.79 -1.89
CA LEU A 201 7.04 9.43 -1.42
C LEU A 201 7.11 9.35 0.11
N LEU A 202 8.09 10.02 0.73
CA LEU A 202 8.26 10.03 2.19
C LEU A 202 7.05 10.69 2.89
N GLU A 203 6.55 11.78 2.33
CA GLU A 203 5.37 12.49 2.84
C GLU A 203 4.11 11.62 2.76
N ASP A 204 3.89 10.94 1.64
CA ASP A 204 2.75 10.02 1.48
C ASP A 204 2.86 8.81 2.40
N ILE A 205 4.04 8.21 2.55
CA ILE A 205 4.26 7.09 3.50
C ILE A 205 3.84 7.49 4.92
N ARG A 206 4.17 8.72 5.34
CA ARG A 206 3.76 9.25 6.65
C ARG A 206 2.25 9.45 6.75
N GLY A 207 1.62 9.98 5.70
CA GLY A 207 0.19 10.22 5.63
C GLY A 207 -0.65 8.94 5.60
N LEU A 208 -0.16 7.92 4.89
CA LEU A 208 -0.85 6.64 4.69
C LEU A 208 -0.84 5.76 5.93
N LYS A 209 0.09 6.01 6.88
CA LYS A 209 0.16 5.32 8.18
C LYS A 209 0.13 3.80 8.04
N PHE A 210 1.02 3.27 7.20
CA PHE A 210 1.19 1.84 7.05
C PHE A 210 1.42 1.17 8.42
N ARG A 211 0.86 -0.02 8.60
CA ARG A 211 0.94 -0.78 9.85
C ARG A 211 1.84 -1.99 9.68
N ASP A 212 2.45 -2.38 10.80
CA ASP A 212 3.27 -3.60 10.92
C ASP A 212 4.41 -3.71 9.89
N LYS A 213 4.94 -2.55 9.47
CA LYS A 213 6.07 -2.45 8.55
C LYS A 213 7.39 -2.40 9.31
N VAL A 214 8.41 -2.99 8.69
CA VAL A 214 9.80 -2.89 9.12
C VAL A 214 10.64 -2.25 8.04
N GLY A 215 11.72 -1.58 8.40
CA GLY A 215 12.56 -0.92 7.41
C GLY A 215 14.01 -0.73 7.81
N ALA A 216 14.77 -0.24 6.85
CA ALA A 216 16.16 0.20 7.02
C ALA A 216 16.50 1.21 5.93
N ALA A 217 17.54 2.00 6.14
CA ALA A 217 18.00 2.98 5.16
C ALA A 217 19.37 2.61 4.58
N PHE A 218 19.67 3.10 3.39
CA PHE A 218 20.98 2.99 2.79
C PHE A 218 21.32 4.21 1.93
N GLY A 219 22.59 4.40 1.60
CA GLY A 219 22.95 5.57 0.80
C GLY A 219 24.40 5.70 0.38
N SER A 220 24.66 6.70 -0.46
CA SER A 220 26.01 7.11 -0.81
C SER A 220 26.23 8.59 -0.50
N TYR A 221 27.46 9.01 -0.26
CA TYR A 221 27.76 10.40 0.06
C TYR A 221 29.13 10.86 -0.43
N GLY A 222 29.34 12.17 -0.51
CA GLY A 222 30.63 12.75 -0.92
C GLY A 222 31.57 13.06 0.24
N TRP A 223 31.03 13.59 1.35
CA TRP A 223 31.80 13.99 2.53
C TRP A 223 31.10 13.70 3.86
N SER A 224 30.03 14.42 4.23
CA SER A 224 29.45 14.38 5.60
C SER A 224 28.36 13.31 5.81
N GLY A 225 27.51 13.03 4.80
CA GLY A 225 26.69 11.80 4.77
C GLY A 225 25.46 11.77 5.67
N GLU A 226 24.65 12.83 5.64
CA GLU A 226 23.44 12.98 6.45
C GLU A 226 22.23 12.18 5.93
N GLY A 227 22.24 11.78 4.65
CA GLY A 227 21.08 11.22 3.97
C GLY A 227 20.48 9.98 4.64
N VAL A 228 21.30 9.04 5.11
CA VAL A 228 20.80 7.80 5.76
C VAL A 228 20.09 8.09 7.07
N ALA A 229 20.67 8.95 7.93
CA ALA A 229 20.05 9.33 9.19
C ALA A 229 18.69 10.03 8.97
N ILE A 230 18.58 10.88 7.94
CA ILE A 230 17.31 11.52 7.57
C ILE A 230 16.28 10.47 7.12
N LEU A 231 16.68 9.46 6.34
CA LEU A 231 15.77 8.39 5.92
C LEU A 231 15.29 7.53 7.10
N GLU A 232 16.17 7.20 8.04
CA GLU A 232 15.78 6.46 9.26
C GLU A 232 14.79 7.26 10.12
N ASP A 233 15.02 8.57 10.30
CA ASP A 233 14.08 9.46 10.99
C ASP A 233 12.72 9.51 10.27
N ASN A 234 12.70 9.55 8.93
CA ASN A 234 11.45 9.48 8.17
C ASN A 234 10.71 8.14 8.35
N LEU A 235 11.41 7.01 8.35
CA LEU A 235 10.82 5.70 8.66
C LEU A 235 10.16 5.70 10.05
N GLN A 236 10.88 6.20 11.06
CA GLN A 236 10.37 6.29 12.43
C GLN A 236 9.15 7.21 12.54
N LYS A 237 9.18 8.39 11.91
CA LYS A 237 8.04 9.33 11.86
C LYS A 237 6.81 8.73 11.17
N ALA A 238 6.99 7.78 10.27
CA ALA A 238 5.92 7.01 9.64
C ALA A 238 5.48 5.78 10.45
N ASN A 239 6.00 5.58 11.68
CA ASN A 239 5.81 4.39 12.51
C ASN A 239 6.30 3.07 11.85
N ILE A 240 7.29 3.15 10.97
CA ILE A 240 7.96 1.98 10.40
C ILE A 240 9.14 1.62 11.31
N ARG A 241 9.14 0.37 11.82
CA ARG A 241 10.15 -0.07 12.78
C ARG A 241 11.48 -0.33 12.08
N VAL A 242 12.52 0.43 12.45
CA VAL A 242 13.88 0.19 11.95
C VAL A 242 14.46 -1.05 12.65
N ILE A 243 14.73 -2.12 11.88
CA ILE A 243 15.19 -3.43 12.42
C ILE A 243 16.68 -3.70 12.18
N GLN A 244 17.35 -2.77 11.50
CA GLN A 244 18.77 -2.81 11.20
C GLN A 244 19.25 -1.38 10.97
N ALA A 245 20.39 -1.02 11.56
CA ALA A 245 21.01 0.29 11.35
C ALA A 245 21.41 0.44 9.89
N GLY A 246 21.14 1.61 9.30
CA GLY A 246 21.40 1.88 7.90
C GLY A 246 22.89 1.90 7.54
N ILE A 247 23.18 1.59 6.27
CA ILE A 247 24.55 1.55 5.73
C ILE A 247 24.78 2.65 4.70
N GLN A 248 25.98 3.21 4.68
CA GLN A 248 26.36 4.18 3.66
C GLN A 248 27.83 4.14 3.30
N TYR A 249 28.11 4.46 2.04
CA TYR A 249 29.47 4.44 1.50
C TYR A 249 29.83 5.73 0.79
N LYS A 250 31.11 6.09 0.89
CA LYS A 250 31.65 7.31 0.28
C LYS A 250 31.86 7.08 -1.21
N TYR A 251 31.36 7.97 -2.06
CA TYR A 251 31.43 7.88 -3.51
C TYR A 251 30.83 6.57 -4.06
N ARG A 252 31.62 5.79 -4.80
CA ARG A 252 31.22 4.49 -5.34
C ARG A 252 31.80 3.39 -4.45
N ALA A 253 30.94 2.47 -4.02
CA ALA A 253 31.36 1.31 -3.25
C ALA A 253 32.36 0.44 -4.04
N ASN A 254 33.40 -0.01 -3.35
CA ASN A 254 34.31 -1.04 -3.82
C ASN A 254 33.71 -2.44 -3.63
N GLU A 255 34.43 -3.49 -4.05
CA GLU A 255 33.92 -4.88 -4.00
C GLU A 255 33.61 -5.37 -2.59
N ASN A 256 34.40 -4.98 -1.58
CA ASN A 256 34.16 -5.36 -0.19
C ASN A 256 32.90 -4.65 0.36
N GLU A 257 32.75 -3.36 0.06
CA GLU A 257 31.57 -2.57 0.47
C GLU A 257 30.28 -3.09 -0.22
N LEU A 258 30.37 -3.56 -1.46
CA LEU A 258 29.25 -4.23 -2.13
C LEU A 258 28.94 -5.59 -1.51
N ALA A 259 29.94 -6.37 -1.08
CA ALA A 259 29.72 -7.61 -0.36
C ALA A 259 29.03 -7.37 1.00
N GLU A 260 29.34 -6.26 1.68
CA GLU A 260 28.63 -5.82 2.87
C GLU A 260 27.17 -5.45 2.57
N CYS A 261 26.87 -4.80 1.44
CA CYS A 261 25.49 -4.57 1.00
C CYS A 261 24.71 -5.87 0.76
N VAL A 262 25.35 -6.89 0.18
CA VAL A 262 24.72 -8.22 0.02
C VAL A 262 24.44 -8.83 1.39
N ALA A 263 25.42 -8.81 2.31
CA ALA A 263 25.23 -9.31 3.67
C ALA A 263 24.13 -8.55 4.43
N PHE A 264 24.06 -7.23 4.24
CA PHE A 264 23.03 -6.37 4.80
C PHE A 264 21.63 -6.77 4.32
N GLY A 265 21.47 -6.95 3.00
CA GLY A 265 20.22 -7.41 2.40
C GLY A 265 19.81 -8.80 2.90
N ARG A 266 20.77 -9.72 3.00
CA ARG A 266 20.54 -11.08 3.51
C ARG A 266 20.03 -11.06 4.96
N SER A 267 20.70 -10.32 5.84
CA SER A 267 20.27 -10.21 7.25
C SER A 267 18.90 -9.54 7.39
N PHE A 268 18.61 -8.53 6.57
CA PHE A 268 17.28 -7.92 6.55
C PHE A 268 16.20 -8.92 6.14
N GLY A 269 16.46 -9.70 5.08
CA GLY A 269 15.55 -10.75 4.60
C GLY A 269 15.31 -11.85 5.65
N GLU A 270 16.36 -12.30 6.33
CA GLU A 270 16.26 -13.28 7.42
C GLU A 270 15.38 -12.76 8.57
N LYS A 271 15.61 -11.51 9.02
CA LYS A 271 14.79 -10.88 10.09
C LYS A 271 13.34 -10.68 9.65
N LEU A 272 13.12 -10.26 8.40
CA LEU A 272 11.79 -10.04 7.84
C LEU A 272 10.93 -11.31 7.91
N ARG A 273 11.56 -12.46 7.66
CA ARG A 273 10.94 -13.78 7.67
C ARG A 273 10.81 -14.34 9.10
N ALA A 274 11.77 -14.10 9.98
CA ALA A 274 11.78 -14.59 11.35
C ALA A 274 10.72 -13.94 12.26
N ASP A 275 10.39 -12.67 12.03
CA ASP A 275 9.38 -11.94 12.82
C ASP A 275 7.93 -12.29 12.42
N SER A 276 7.69 -13.37 11.68
CA SER A 276 6.41 -13.72 11.05
C SER A 276 5.62 -14.78 11.80
#